data_AF-G3YCV7-F1
#
_entry.id   AF-G3YCV7-F1
#
_cell.length_a   1.000
_cell.length_b   1.000
_cell.length_c   1.000
_cell.angle_alpha   90.00
_cell.angle_beta   90.00
_cell.angle_gamma   90.00
#
_symmetry.space_group_name_H-M   'P 1'
#
loop_
_entity.id
_entity.type
_entity.pdbx_description
1 polymer ?
#
loop_
_entity_poly.entity_id
_entity_poly.type
_entity_poly.pdbx_seq_one_letter_code
_entity_poly.pdbx_strand_id
1 'polypeptide(L)'
;MSIFERLANVEQGALCIRNGHLKGAFELMALRGNSQFTDGGGVAMFLHLTELVVLDCLANEVDIPSRFLALRQQALEAGADTSSLRWRFLEIMMRYAQLEYTAKSSTSAEDVVYQAKALDAELDRLSKHLPCFFSRKQSPEPPSIPPTKPDIYPDYNTQRCWNNIRVLRIQLMKFICDQCAQALGDLADDTWIMAEVHDSNRRANFLATDICLSIPGKGAHSMLLYEVSNRFFQSSLNRGYPFRSDYNS
;
A
#
# COMPACT_ATOMS: atom_id res chain seq x y z
N MET A 1 0.96 -15.62 -3.59
CA MET A 1 0.11 -14.41 -3.68
C MET A 1 0.96 -13.18 -3.35
N SER A 2 0.99 -12.19 -4.25
CA SER A 2 1.76 -10.95 -4.11
C SER A 2 1.13 -9.97 -3.11
N ILE A 3 1.88 -8.95 -2.66
CA ILE A 3 1.36 -7.91 -1.75
C ILE A 3 0.28 -7.11 -2.48
N PHE A 4 0.47 -6.84 -3.77
CA PHE A 4 -0.57 -6.35 -4.67
C PHE A 4 -1.86 -7.18 -4.60
N GLU A 5 -1.79 -8.48 -4.86
CA GLU A 5 -2.97 -9.36 -4.83
C GLU A 5 -3.63 -9.38 -3.45
N ARG A 6 -2.84 -9.34 -2.37
CA ARG A 6 -3.38 -9.34 -1.01
C ARG A 6 -4.08 -8.02 -0.71
N LEU A 7 -3.43 -6.88 -0.91
CA LEU A 7 -4.01 -5.57 -0.66
C LEU A 7 -5.23 -5.28 -1.56
N ALA A 8 -5.22 -5.75 -2.81
CA ALA A 8 -6.38 -5.64 -3.70
C ALA A 8 -7.57 -6.51 -3.26
N ASN A 9 -7.32 -7.63 -2.57
CA ASN A 9 -8.36 -8.54 -2.08
C ASN A 9 -8.84 -8.25 -0.64
N VAL A 10 -8.32 -7.22 0.04
CA VAL A 10 -8.72 -6.86 1.42
C VAL A 10 -10.23 -6.62 1.52
N GLU A 11 -10.86 -6.07 0.48
CA GLU A 11 -12.30 -5.77 0.45
C GLU A 11 -13.21 -7.01 0.52
N GLN A 12 -12.67 -8.23 0.34
CA GLN A 12 -13.44 -9.48 0.33
C GLN A 12 -13.25 -10.35 1.60
N GLY A 13 -12.69 -9.78 2.68
CA GLY A 13 -12.68 -10.41 4.01
C GLY A 13 -11.79 -11.65 4.15
N ALA A 14 -10.97 -11.98 3.15
CA ALA A 14 -10.25 -13.25 3.06
C ALA A 14 -8.82 -13.24 3.66
N LEU A 15 -8.36 -12.12 4.24
CA LEU A 15 -6.99 -11.99 4.74
C LEU A 15 -6.80 -12.27 6.24
N CYS A 16 -7.77 -12.89 6.91
CA CYS A 16 -7.53 -13.37 8.26
C CYS A 16 -6.53 -14.54 8.19
N ILE A 17 -5.24 -14.24 8.32
CA ILE A 17 -4.23 -15.24 8.64
C ILE A 17 -4.63 -15.73 10.04
N ARG A 18 -5.42 -16.80 10.10
CA ARG A 18 -5.91 -17.37 11.37
C ARG A 18 -4.77 -17.33 12.38
N ASN A 19 -4.95 -16.61 13.49
CA ASN A 19 -3.94 -16.33 14.52
C ASN A 19 -3.01 -17.52 14.86
N GLY A 20 -3.48 -18.76 14.73
CA GLY A 20 -2.67 -19.98 14.87
C GLY A 20 -1.48 -20.11 13.89
N HIS A 21 -1.63 -19.73 12.62
CA HIS A 21 -0.53 -19.80 11.64
C HIS A 21 0.56 -18.78 11.93
N LEU A 22 0.16 -17.55 12.26
CA LEU A 22 1.10 -16.49 12.60
C LEU A 22 1.84 -16.82 13.90
N LYS A 23 1.11 -17.29 14.92
CA LYS A 23 1.69 -17.81 16.17
C LYS A 23 2.70 -18.93 15.90
N GLY A 24 2.34 -19.92 15.09
CA GLY A 24 3.24 -21.00 14.71
C GLY A 24 4.50 -20.51 14.00
N ALA A 25 4.37 -19.54 13.09
CA ALA A 25 5.51 -18.94 12.40
C ALA A 25 6.46 -18.22 13.36
N PHE A 26 5.95 -17.50 14.38
CA PHE A 26 6.78 -16.93 15.42
C PHE A 26 7.54 -17.99 16.24
N GLU A 27 6.88 -19.08 16.62
CA GLU A 27 7.57 -20.16 17.35
C GLU A 27 8.66 -20.81 16.51
N LEU A 28 8.42 -21.01 15.21
CA LEU A 28 9.43 -21.55 14.31
C LEU A 28 10.64 -20.63 14.18
N MET A 29 10.43 -19.32 14.09
CA MET A 29 11.54 -18.35 14.07
C MET A 29 12.31 -18.38 15.40
N ALA A 30 11.62 -18.46 16.53
CA ALA A 30 12.29 -18.56 17.84
C ALA A 30 13.14 -19.84 17.96
N LEU A 31 12.62 -20.98 17.51
CA LEU A 31 13.33 -22.27 17.55
C LEU A 31 14.58 -22.32 16.67
N ARG A 32 14.59 -21.58 15.55
CA ARG A 32 15.72 -21.56 14.61
C ARG A 32 16.93 -20.77 15.14
N GLY A 33 16.72 -19.84 16.08
CA GLY A 33 17.78 -19.05 16.72
C GLY A 33 18.40 -17.97 15.84
N ASN A 34 19.37 -17.23 16.38
CA ASN A 34 19.85 -15.97 15.77
C ASN A 34 20.70 -16.15 14.51
N SER A 35 21.30 -17.32 14.30
CA SER A 35 22.08 -17.60 13.07
C SER A 35 21.24 -17.49 11.80
N GLN A 36 19.91 -17.56 11.93
CA GLN A 36 18.98 -17.43 10.80
C GLN A 36 19.02 -16.05 10.14
N PHE A 37 19.45 -15.01 10.86
CA PHE A 37 19.43 -13.64 10.35
C PHE A 37 20.62 -13.33 9.43
N THR A 38 21.59 -14.24 9.35
CA THR A 38 22.74 -14.13 8.44
C THR A 38 22.72 -15.21 7.35
N ASP A 39 21.88 -16.24 7.48
CA ASP A 39 21.71 -17.28 6.46
C ASP A 39 20.63 -16.89 5.44
N GLY A 40 20.88 -17.11 4.14
CA GLY A 40 19.96 -16.66 3.08
C GLY A 40 18.54 -17.22 3.19
N GLY A 41 18.38 -18.45 3.68
CA GLY A 41 17.07 -19.07 3.88
C GLY A 41 16.33 -18.50 5.08
N GLY A 42 17.05 -18.26 6.18
CA GLY A 42 16.52 -17.65 7.40
C GLY A 42 16.12 -16.19 7.20
N VAL A 43 16.93 -15.41 6.47
CA VAL A 43 16.59 -14.04 6.07
C VAL A 43 15.32 -14.04 5.20
N ALA A 44 15.22 -14.94 4.22
CA ALA A 44 14.03 -15.04 3.38
C ALA A 44 12.77 -15.39 4.20
N MET A 45 12.90 -16.29 5.18
CA MET A 45 11.81 -16.62 6.11
C MET A 45 11.42 -15.46 7.01
N PHE A 46 12.39 -14.74 7.57
CA PHE A 46 12.14 -13.56 8.39
C PHE A 46 11.41 -12.46 7.60
N LEU A 47 11.86 -12.15 6.39
CA LEU A 47 11.21 -11.18 5.51
C LEU A 47 9.80 -11.63 5.10
N HIS A 48 9.60 -12.93 4.92
CA HIS A 48 8.26 -13.45 4.66
C HIS A 48 7.34 -13.35 5.89
N LEU A 49 7.83 -13.67 7.09
CA LEU A 49 7.07 -13.44 8.32
C LEU A 49 6.72 -11.97 8.49
N THR A 50 7.68 -11.06 8.23
CA THR A 50 7.45 -9.61 8.25
C THR A 50 6.29 -9.21 7.34
N GLU A 51 6.28 -9.70 6.10
CA GLU A 51 5.19 -9.47 5.14
C GLU A 51 3.84 -9.96 5.69
N LEU A 52 3.79 -11.16 6.27
CA LEU A 52 2.55 -11.71 6.84
C LEU A 52 2.05 -10.91 8.04
N VAL A 53 2.95 -10.54 8.96
CA VAL A 53 2.61 -9.74 10.15
C VAL A 53 2.04 -8.38 9.73
N VAL A 54 2.71 -7.66 8.83
CA VAL A 54 2.28 -6.33 8.43
C VAL A 54 0.93 -6.37 7.71
N LEU A 55 0.70 -7.36 6.84
CA LEU A 55 -0.58 -7.52 6.17
C LEU A 55 -1.71 -7.88 7.13
N ASP A 56 -1.44 -8.72 8.13
CA ASP A 56 -2.41 -9.05 9.18
C ASP A 56 -2.74 -7.81 10.03
N CYS A 57 -1.75 -6.98 10.36
CA CYS A 57 -1.96 -5.74 11.11
C CYS A 57 -2.81 -4.74 10.32
N LEU A 58 -2.53 -4.55 9.02
CA LEU A 58 -3.33 -3.71 8.14
C LEU A 58 -4.77 -4.24 8.00
N ALA A 59 -4.95 -5.55 7.82
CA ALA A 59 -6.27 -6.15 7.62
C ALA A 59 -7.15 -6.13 8.87
N ASN A 60 -6.54 -6.30 10.05
CA ASN A 60 -7.25 -6.29 11.33
C ASN A 60 -7.17 -4.95 12.05
N GLU A 61 -6.54 -3.94 11.44
CA GLU A 61 -6.54 -2.59 11.95
C GLU A 61 -5.89 -2.46 13.35
N VAL A 62 -4.86 -3.29 13.60
CA VAL A 62 -4.12 -3.41 14.88
C VAL A 62 -2.65 -2.99 14.75
N ASP A 63 -2.00 -2.68 15.88
CA ASP A 63 -0.57 -2.36 15.91
C ASP A 63 0.31 -3.60 15.66
N ILE A 64 1.55 -3.34 15.26
CA ILE A 64 2.58 -4.36 15.11
C ILE A 64 2.85 -5.04 16.47
N PRO A 65 2.72 -6.37 16.58
CA PRO A 65 2.92 -7.06 17.84
C PRO A 65 4.31 -6.80 18.44
N SER A 66 4.36 -6.47 19.74
CA SER A 66 5.63 -6.22 20.46
C SER A 66 6.61 -7.40 20.36
N ARG A 67 6.10 -8.63 20.34
CA ARG A 67 6.90 -9.84 20.10
C ARG A 67 7.61 -9.82 18.74
N PHE A 68 6.96 -9.30 17.69
CA PHE A 68 7.57 -9.14 16.38
C PHE A 68 8.66 -8.07 16.39
N LEU A 69 8.40 -6.94 17.05
CA LEU A 69 9.39 -5.88 17.21
C LEU A 69 10.65 -6.40 17.92
N ALA A 70 10.49 -7.22 18.96
CA ALA A 70 11.61 -7.89 19.63
C ALA A 70 12.38 -8.84 18.70
N LEU A 71 11.69 -9.63 17.88
CA LEU A 71 12.32 -10.50 16.88
C LEU A 71 13.09 -9.71 15.82
N ARG A 72 12.52 -8.58 15.36
CA ARG A 72 13.19 -7.67 14.42
C ARG A 72 14.44 -7.04 15.03
N GLN A 73 14.36 -6.63 16.30
CA GLN A 73 15.50 -6.09 17.03
C GLN A 73 16.64 -7.13 17.14
N GLN A 74 16.31 -8.40 17.44
CA GLN A 74 17.28 -9.49 17.42
C GLN A 74 17.92 -9.69 16.04
N ALA A 75 17.15 -9.55 14.96
CA ALA A 75 17.70 -9.63 13.61
C ALA A 75 18.72 -8.53 13.33
N LEU A 76 18.44 -7.30 13.77
CA LEU A 76 19.37 -6.18 13.65
C LEU A 76 20.65 -6.41 14.47
N GLU A 77 20.51 -6.86 15.72
CA GLU A 77 21.64 -7.17 16.62
C GLU A 77 22.50 -8.32 16.08
N ALA A 78 21.90 -9.28 15.38
CA ALA A 78 22.59 -10.39 14.73
C ALA A 78 23.26 -10.00 13.40
N GLY A 79 23.15 -8.74 12.95
CA GLY A 79 23.80 -8.26 11.73
C GLY A 79 23.05 -8.60 10.44
N ALA A 80 21.71 -8.65 10.48
CA ALA A 80 20.91 -8.82 9.27
C ALA A 80 21.21 -7.75 8.21
N ASP A 81 21.26 -8.15 6.94
CA ASP A 81 21.42 -7.21 5.83
C ASP A 81 20.12 -6.41 5.60
N THR A 82 20.17 -5.12 5.94
CA THR A 82 19.07 -4.18 5.77
C THR A 82 19.11 -3.44 4.43
N SER A 83 20.15 -3.64 3.62
CA SER A 83 20.33 -2.92 2.35
C SER A 83 19.43 -3.45 1.23
N SER A 84 18.96 -4.69 1.34
CA SER A 84 18.11 -5.33 0.34
C SER A 84 16.81 -4.55 0.07
N LEU A 85 16.40 -4.47 -1.20
CA LEU A 85 15.18 -3.76 -1.59
C LEU A 85 13.94 -4.32 -0.90
N ARG A 86 13.90 -5.63 -0.66
CA ARG A 86 12.79 -6.28 0.05
C ARG A 86 12.72 -5.86 1.52
N TRP A 87 13.86 -5.77 2.20
CA TRP A 87 13.91 -5.29 3.59
C TRP A 87 13.40 -3.85 3.69
N ARG A 88 13.96 -2.95 2.87
CA ARG A 88 13.58 -1.53 2.82
C ARG A 88 12.09 -1.33 2.49
N PHE A 89 11.55 -2.10 1.55
CA PHE A 89 10.13 -2.06 1.22
C PHE A 89 9.24 -2.47 2.41
N LEU A 90 9.58 -3.59 3.06
CA LEU A 90 8.82 -4.10 4.21
C LEU A 90 8.92 -3.19 5.43
N GLU A 91 10.04 -2.47 5.58
CA GLU A 91 10.20 -1.45 6.61
C GLU A 91 9.25 -0.26 6.39
N ILE A 92 9.11 0.20 5.15
CA ILE A 92 8.13 1.24 4.81
C ILE A 92 6.70 0.74 5.06
N MET A 93 6.38 -0.50 4.66
CA MET A 93 5.07 -1.09 4.95
C MET A 93 4.77 -1.19 6.45
N MET A 94 5.75 -1.60 7.26
CA MET A 94 5.59 -1.70 8.70
C MET A 94 5.31 -0.31 9.32
N ARG A 95 6.05 0.71 8.90
CA ARG A 95 5.81 2.11 9.32
C ARG A 95 4.45 2.63 8.86
N TYR A 96 3.98 2.24 7.68
CA TYR A 96 2.64 2.56 7.22
C TYR A 96 1.57 1.92 8.12
N ALA A 97 1.68 0.63 8.45
CA ALA A 97 0.74 -0.03 9.37
C ALA A 97 0.71 0.62 10.76
N GLN A 98 1.87 1.02 11.30
CA GLN A 98 1.95 1.75 12.57
C GLN A 98 1.31 3.14 12.47
N LEU A 99 1.51 3.85 11.36
CA LEU A 99 0.88 5.15 11.12
C LEU A 99 -0.64 5.01 11.06
N GLU A 100 -1.16 4.03 10.32
CA GLU A 100 -2.60 3.78 10.20
C GLU A 100 -3.23 3.45 11.56
N TYR A 101 -2.55 2.64 12.40
CA TYR A 101 -3.00 2.34 13.75
C TYR A 101 -2.99 3.58 14.66
N THR A 102 -1.90 4.34 14.69
CA THR A 102 -1.74 5.49 15.59
C THR A 102 -2.60 6.69 15.19
N ALA A 103 -2.92 6.84 13.90
CA ALA A 103 -3.79 7.89 13.37
C ALA A 103 -5.20 7.87 13.97
N LYS A 104 -5.70 6.70 14.39
CA LYS A 104 -7.04 6.56 15.03
C LYS A 104 -7.18 7.33 16.34
N SER A 105 -6.05 7.56 17.01
CA SER A 105 -5.98 8.33 18.26
C SER A 105 -5.25 9.66 18.09
N SER A 106 -4.84 10.01 16.86
CA SER A 106 -4.15 11.27 16.59
C SER A 106 -5.12 12.45 16.67
N THR A 107 -4.66 13.55 17.25
CA THR A 107 -5.40 14.81 17.28
C THR A 107 -5.01 15.75 16.14
N SER A 108 -4.01 15.39 15.33
CA SER A 108 -3.48 16.23 14.25
C SER A 108 -3.51 15.48 12.93
N ALA A 109 -4.50 15.81 12.09
CA ALA A 109 -4.59 15.27 10.74
C ALA A 109 -3.42 15.74 9.86
N GLU A 110 -2.93 16.96 10.08
CA GLU A 110 -1.79 17.52 9.35
C GLU A 110 -0.51 16.70 9.58
N ASP A 111 -0.20 16.34 10.83
CA ASP A 111 0.97 15.52 11.14
C ASP A 111 0.88 14.12 10.52
N VAL A 112 -0.31 13.52 10.53
CA VAL A 112 -0.54 12.20 9.92
C VAL A 112 -0.36 12.28 8.40
N VAL A 113 -0.93 13.30 7.75
CA VAL A 113 -0.76 13.55 6.30
C VAL A 113 0.71 13.79 5.97
N TYR A 114 1.43 14.58 6.77
CA TYR A 114 2.86 14.80 6.60
C TYR A 114 3.67 13.50 6.64
N GLN A 115 3.43 12.65 7.64
CA GLN A 115 4.10 11.36 7.76
C GLN A 115 3.76 10.42 6.60
N ALA A 116 2.51 10.38 6.15
CA ALA A 116 2.09 9.58 5.00
C ALA A 116 2.80 10.02 3.70
N LYS A 117 2.94 11.34 3.49
CA LYS A 117 3.69 11.90 2.35
C LYS A 117 5.18 11.56 2.42
N ALA A 118 5.77 11.54 3.61
CA ALA A 118 7.15 11.12 3.79
C ALA A 118 7.35 9.65 3.39
N LEU A 119 6.44 8.75 3.78
CA LEU A 119 6.47 7.34 3.37
C LEU A 119 6.32 7.18 1.85
N ASP A 120 5.43 7.94 1.21
CA ASP A 120 5.30 7.91 -0.26
C ASP A 120 6.58 8.40 -0.96
N ALA A 121 7.21 9.46 -0.46
CA ALA A 121 8.48 9.95 -1.01
C ALA A 121 9.60 8.91 -0.86
N GLU A 122 9.62 8.14 0.23
CA GLU A 122 10.53 7.02 0.41
C GLU A 122 10.26 5.89 -0.59
N LEU A 123 9.01 5.56 -0.88
CA LEU A 123 8.64 4.58 -1.91
C LEU A 123 9.06 5.03 -3.31
N ASP A 124 8.89 6.33 -3.62
CA ASP A 124 9.36 6.91 -4.87
C ASP A 124 10.88 6.74 -5.02
N ARG A 125 11.65 7.06 -3.97
CA ARG A 125 13.10 6.84 -3.94
C ARG A 125 13.46 5.37 -4.07
N LEU A 126 12.74 4.48 -3.40
CA LEU A 126 12.99 3.05 -3.47
C LEU A 126 12.76 2.50 -4.89
N SER A 127 11.74 3.00 -5.59
CA SER A 127 11.41 2.58 -6.96
C SER A 127 12.54 2.85 -7.97
N LYS A 128 13.37 3.87 -7.73
CA LYS A 128 14.54 4.21 -8.57
C LYS A 128 15.63 3.13 -8.57
N HIS A 129 15.57 2.20 -7.60
CA HIS A 129 16.47 1.05 -7.54
C HIS A 129 15.86 -0.23 -8.12
N LEU A 130 14.60 -0.21 -8.56
CA LEU A 130 14.00 -1.35 -9.24
C LEU A 130 14.57 -1.49 -10.66
N PRO A 131 14.65 -2.72 -11.21
CA PRO A 131 15.04 -2.91 -12.61
C PRO A 131 14.11 -2.13 -13.55
N CYS A 132 14.71 -1.49 -14.54
CA CYS A 132 13.99 -0.76 -15.57
C CYS A 132 13.11 -1.70 -16.40
N PHE A 133 12.04 -1.14 -16.96
CA PHE A 133 11.15 -1.80 -17.90
C PHE A 133 10.89 -0.86 -19.08
N PHE A 134 10.41 -1.39 -20.20
CA PHE A 134 10.05 -0.57 -21.34
C PHE A 134 8.62 -0.04 -21.14
N SER A 135 8.52 1.25 -20.79
CA SER A 135 7.23 1.93 -20.68
C SER A 135 6.75 2.40 -22.04
N ARG A 136 5.58 1.93 -22.48
CA ARG A 136 5.02 2.34 -23.79
C ARG A 136 4.38 3.72 -23.76
N LYS A 137 4.18 4.32 -22.58
CA LYS A 137 3.77 5.74 -22.42
C LYS A 137 4.75 6.71 -23.07
N GLN A 138 6.00 6.30 -23.28
CA GLN A 138 7.07 7.14 -23.82
C GLN A 138 7.26 6.97 -25.34
N SER A 139 6.44 6.14 -25.99
CA SER A 139 6.49 5.93 -27.45
C SER A 139 5.40 6.77 -28.13
N PRO A 140 5.70 7.60 -29.13
CA PRO A 140 4.68 8.31 -29.89
C PRO A 140 3.91 7.30 -30.76
N GLU A 141 2.75 6.83 -30.30
CA GLU A 141 1.83 6.06 -31.16
C GLU A 141 0.92 7.03 -31.95
N PRO A 142 0.63 6.73 -33.23
CA PRO A 142 -0.31 7.52 -34.02
C PRO A 142 -1.74 7.42 -33.46
N PRO A 143 -2.56 8.48 -33.60
CA PRO A 143 -3.88 8.62 -32.94
C PRO A 143 -4.97 7.62 -33.38
N SER A 144 -4.65 6.64 -34.22
CA SER A 144 -5.60 5.71 -34.83
C SER A 144 -5.54 4.27 -34.28
N ILE A 145 -4.64 3.98 -33.34
CA ILE A 145 -4.55 2.67 -32.67
C ILE A 145 -5.14 2.81 -31.26
N PRO A 146 -6.03 1.90 -30.80
CA PRO A 146 -6.51 1.96 -29.43
C PRO A 146 -5.31 1.97 -28.48
N PRO A 147 -5.34 2.80 -27.42
CA PRO A 147 -4.26 2.79 -26.46
C PRO A 147 -4.18 1.40 -25.85
N THR A 148 -3.08 1.09 -25.17
CA THR A 148 -2.91 -0.09 -24.33
C THR A 148 -2.33 -1.32 -25.03
N LYS A 149 -1.15 -1.15 -25.65
CA LYS A 149 -0.15 -2.22 -25.52
C LYS A 149 0.42 -2.18 -24.10
N PRO A 150 0.59 -3.34 -23.45
CA PRO A 150 1.14 -3.41 -22.11
C PRO A 150 2.61 -2.96 -22.09
N ASP A 151 3.04 -2.47 -20.92
CA ASP A 151 4.44 -2.28 -20.57
C ASP A 151 5.18 -3.63 -20.60
N ILE A 152 6.45 -3.60 -21.02
CA ILE A 152 7.26 -4.83 -21.15
C ILE A 152 8.25 -4.88 -20.00
N TYR A 153 8.02 -5.81 -19.08
CA TYR A 153 8.91 -6.11 -17.96
C TYR A 153 9.87 -7.23 -18.35
N PRO A 154 11.12 -7.22 -17.84
CA PRO A 154 12.10 -8.26 -18.12
C PRO A 154 11.65 -9.63 -17.58
N ASP A 155 10.92 -9.64 -16.47
CA ASP A 155 10.40 -10.83 -15.83
C ASP A 155 9.21 -10.50 -14.91
N TYR A 156 8.48 -11.54 -14.50
CA TYR A 156 7.32 -11.41 -13.61
C TYR A 156 7.67 -10.82 -12.24
N ASN A 157 8.85 -11.12 -11.69
CA ASN A 157 9.25 -10.60 -10.38
C ASN A 157 9.51 -9.09 -10.45
N THR A 158 10.11 -8.59 -11.52
CA THR A 158 10.27 -7.15 -11.76
C THR A 158 8.91 -6.47 -11.84
N GLN A 159 7.97 -7.00 -12.64
CA GLN A 159 6.59 -6.49 -12.70
C GLN A 159 5.92 -6.48 -11.32
N ARG A 160 6.05 -7.58 -10.57
CA ARG A 160 5.50 -7.73 -9.23
C ARG A 160 6.05 -6.69 -8.26
N CYS A 161 7.36 -6.44 -8.27
CA CYS A 161 7.99 -5.44 -7.41
C CYS A 161 7.47 -4.02 -7.70
N TRP A 162 7.35 -3.66 -8.98
CA TRP A 162 6.77 -2.39 -9.39
C TRP A 162 5.31 -2.26 -8.91
N ASN A 163 4.49 -3.30 -9.10
CA ASN A 163 3.09 -3.27 -8.70
C ASN A 163 2.91 -3.24 -7.18
N ASN A 164 3.79 -3.91 -6.41
CA ASN A 164 3.79 -3.83 -4.95
C ASN A 164 4.05 -2.38 -4.46
N ILE A 165 5.01 -1.67 -5.07
CA ILE A 165 5.25 -0.25 -4.73
C ILE A 165 4.04 0.60 -5.11
N ARG A 166 3.53 0.45 -6.34
CA ARG A 166 2.39 1.24 -6.83
C ARG A 166 1.15 1.08 -5.95
N VAL A 167 0.83 -0.14 -5.52
CA VAL A 167 -0.36 -0.36 -4.66
C VAL A 167 -0.18 0.28 -3.30
N LEU A 168 1.01 0.21 -2.70
CA LEU A 168 1.23 0.81 -1.39
C LEU A 168 1.15 2.34 -1.47
N ARG A 169 1.67 2.93 -2.54
CA ARG A 169 1.49 4.36 -2.82
C ARG A 169 0.03 4.73 -3.01
N ILE A 170 -0.78 3.92 -3.70
CA ILE A 170 -2.23 4.11 -3.81
C ILE A 170 -2.90 4.05 -2.43
N GLN A 171 -2.54 3.08 -1.57
CA GLN A 171 -3.07 3.00 -0.21
C GLN A 171 -2.71 4.25 0.61
N LEU A 172 -1.47 4.75 0.51
CA LEU A 172 -1.08 6.01 1.16
C LEU A 172 -1.88 7.22 0.66
N MET A 173 -2.15 7.33 -0.65
CA MET A 173 -2.99 8.41 -1.18
C MET A 173 -4.43 8.32 -0.66
N LYS A 174 -4.98 7.10 -0.59
CA LYS A 174 -6.32 6.87 -0.01
C LYS A 174 -6.35 7.26 1.46
N PHE A 175 -5.35 6.82 2.22
CA PHE A 175 -5.20 7.16 3.62
C PHE A 175 -5.10 8.68 3.85
N ILE A 176 -4.31 9.40 3.03
CA ILE A 176 -4.26 10.88 3.08
C ILE A 176 -5.64 11.48 2.84
N CYS A 177 -6.37 11.04 1.80
CA CYS A 177 -7.72 11.51 1.54
C CYS A 177 -8.68 11.27 2.72
N ASP A 178 -8.60 10.09 3.35
CA ASP A 178 -9.45 9.74 4.49
C ASP A 178 -9.16 10.63 5.72
N GLN A 179 -7.88 10.94 5.98
CA GLN A 179 -7.48 11.88 7.03
C GLN A 179 -7.92 13.32 6.73
N CYS A 180 -7.79 13.77 5.48
CA CYS A 180 -8.29 15.07 5.04
C CYS A 180 -9.81 15.18 5.21
N ALA A 181 -10.56 14.11 4.90
CA ALA A 181 -12.02 14.08 5.06
C ALA A 181 -12.44 14.12 6.54
N GLN A 182 -11.67 13.51 7.45
CA GLN A 182 -11.91 13.61 8.90
C GLN A 182 -11.63 15.02 9.44
N ALA A 183 -10.68 15.75 8.84
CA ALA A 183 -10.35 17.12 9.23
C ALA A 183 -11.34 18.18 8.69
N LEU A 184 -12.15 17.82 7.69
CA LEU A 184 -13.19 18.68 7.11
C LEU A 184 -14.28 18.94 8.16
N GLY A 185 -14.35 20.19 8.63
CA GLY A 185 -15.27 20.63 9.69
C GLY A 185 -14.59 21.18 10.95
N ASP A 186 -13.30 20.91 11.15
CA ASP A 186 -12.52 21.38 12.32
C ASP A 186 -11.57 22.56 12.02
N LEU A 187 -11.26 22.83 10.74
CA LEU A 187 -10.31 23.86 10.30
C LEU A 187 -10.99 24.97 9.47
N ALA A 188 -10.52 26.20 9.65
CA ALA A 188 -11.02 27.38 8.93
C ALA A 188 -10.45 27.53 7.50
N ASP A 189 -9.53 26.65 7.07
CA ASP A 189 -8.91 26.68 5.74
C ASP A 189 -9.08 25.36 5.00
N ASP A 190 -10.26 25.17 4.42
CA ASP A 190 -10.59 24.04 3.56
C ASP A 190 -9.77 24.01 2.25
N THR A 191 -9.08 25.10 1.90
CA THR A 191 -8.35 25.23 0.62
C THR A 191 -7.21 24.23 0.52
N TRP A 192 -6.42 24.09 1.59
CA TRP A 192 -5.31 23.13 1.64
C TRP A 192 -5.83 21.69 1.59
N ILE A 193 -6.90 21.39 2.33
CA ILE A 193 -7.53 20.07 2.38
C ILE A 193 -8.03 19.66 0.99
N MET A 194 -8.73 20.55 0.29
CA MET A 194 -9.21 20.28 -1.07
C MET A 194 -8.06 20.07 -2.07
N ALA A 195 -7.00 20.87 -1.96
CA ALA A 195 -5.82 20.72 -2.82
C ALA A 195 -5.12 19.37 -2.60
N GLU A 196 -4.97 18.94 -1.35
CA GLU A 196 -4.32 17.67 -0.99
C GLU A 196 -5.15 16.47 -1.46
N VAL A 197 -6.48 16.52 -1.29
CA VAL A 197 -7.40 15.48 -1.79
C VAL A 197 -7.34 15.40 -3.33
N HIS A 198 -7.33 16.55 -4.01
CA HIS A 198 -7.22 16.58 -5.46
C HIS A 198 -5.90 15.99 -5.97
N ASP A 199 -4.75 16.38 -5.39
CA ASP A 199 -3.44 15.84 -5.79
C ASP A 199 -3.34 14.34 -5.49
N SER A 200 -3.76 13.91 -4.31
CA SER A 200 -3.76 12.50 -3.91
C SER A 200 -4.59 11.63 -4.87
N ASN A 201 -5.78 12.09 -5.24
CA ASN A 201 -6.63 11.42 -6.22
C ASN A 201 -5.99 11.36 -7.61
N ARG A 202 -5.42 12.46 -8.08
CA ARG A 202 -4.74 12.50 -9.38
C ARG A 202 -3.60 11.48 -9.43
N ARG A 203 -2.80 11.39 -8.36
CA ARG A 203 -1.66 10.49 -8.25
C ARG A 203 -2.08 9.03 -8.13
N ALA A 204 -3.10 8.73 -7.33
CA ALA A 204 -3.66 7.38 -7.22
C ALA A 204 -4.16 6.87 -8.59
N ASN A 205 -4.89 7.71 -9.33
CA ASN A 205 -5.38 7.37 -10.68
C ASN A 205 -4.24 7.11 -11.67
N PHE A 206 -3.17 7.89 -11.61
CA PHE A 206 -1.99 7.67 -12.45
C PHE A 206 -1.32 6.32 -12.16
N LEU A 207 -1.16 5.97 -10.88
CA LEU A 207 -0.57 4.69 -10.45
C LEU A 207 -1.47 3.50 -10.80
N ALA A 208 -2.80 3.64 -10.67
CA ALA A 208 -3.75 2.61 -11.07
C ALA A 208 -3.65 2.34 -12.59
N THR A 209 -3.52 3.40 -13.38
CA THR A 209 -3.29 3.30 -14.83
C THR A 209 -1.99 2.54 -15.14
N ASP A 210 -0.89 2.82 -14.41
CA ASP A 210 0.38 2.07 -14.57
C ASP A 210 0.22 0.58 -14.25
N ILE A 211 -0.56 0.23 -13.21
CA ILE A 211 -0.84 -1.18 -12.90
C ILE A 211 -1.62 -1.84 -14.03
N CYS A 212 -2.66 -1.19 -14.56
CA CYS A 212 -3.43 -1.71 -15.70
C CYS A 212 -2.55 -1.93 -16.94
N LEU A 213 -1.64 -1.01 -17.22
CA LEU A 213 -0.69 -1.13 -18.32
C LEU A 213 0.36 -2.22 -18.08
N SER A 214 0.56 -2.67 -16.85
CA SER A 214 1.51 -3.75 -16.58
C SER A 214 1.04 -5.13 -17.08
N ILE A 215 -0.26 -5.33 -17.29
CA ILE A 215 -0.85 -6.66 -17.53
C ILE A 215 -0.84 -7.00 -19.04
N PRO A 216 -0.18 -8.10 -19.47
CA PRO A 216 -0.16 -8.46 -20.88
C PRO A 216 -1.48 -9.05 -21.41
N GLY A 217 -2.24 -8.28 -22.21
CA GLY A 217 -3.05 -8.78 -23.34
C GLY A 217 -4.56 -9.09 -23.16
N LYS A 218 -5.33 -8.70 -24.20
CA LYS A 218 -6.73 -8.97 -24.63
C LYS A 218 -7.91 -8.84 -23.64
N GLY A 219 -7.75 -9.13 -22.35
CA GLY A 219 -8.83 -8.99 -21.35
C GLY A 219 -9.01 -7.56 -20.81
N ALA A 220 -8.03 -6.68 -21.01
CA ALA A 220 -8.08 -5.29 -20.56
C ALA A 220 -9.07 -4.42 -21.35
N HIS A 221 -9.40 -4.80 -22.60
CA HIS A 221 -10.29 -4.01 -23.46
C HIS A 221 -11.76 -4.05 -23.01
N SER A 222 -12.20 -5.09 -22.28
CA SER A 222 -13.56 -5.13 -21.73
C SER A 222 -13.68 -4.44 -20.37
N MET A 223 -12.58 -4.29 -19.62
CA MET A 223 -12.57 -3.67 -18.29
C MET A 223 -12.32 -2.16 -18.31
N LEU A 224 -11.59 -1.63 -19.31
CA LEU A 224 -11.36 -0.18 -19.44
C LEU A 224 -12.65 0.62 -19.69
N LEU A 225 -13.71 -0.04 -20.16
CA LEU A 225 -15.02 0.57 -20.43
C LEU A 225 -15.99 0.52 -19.24
N TYR A 226 -15.69 -0.24 -18.19
CA TYR A 226 -16.55 -0.34 -17.01
C TYR A 226 -15.93 0.37 -15.81
N GLU A 227 -16.25 1.67 -15.70
CA GLU A 227 -16.33 2.40 -14.43
C GLU A 227 -15.15 2.28 -13.44
N VAL A 228 -13.95 2.73 -13.82
CA VAL A 228 -12.96 3.17 -12.80
C VAL A 228 -13.23 4.61 -12.36
N SER A 229 -14.06 5.36 -13.09
CA SER A 229 -14.22 6.81 -12.90
C SER A 229 -15.21 7.29 -11.84
N ASN A 230 -15.84 6.45 -11.00
CA ASN A 230 -16.78 7.01 -10.00
C ASN A 230 -17.03 6.22 -8.70
N ARG A 231 -16.53 4.99 -8.52
CA ARG A 231 -16.94 4.16 -7.36
C ARG A 231 -15.98 4.14 -6.16
N PHE A 232 -14.71 4.50 -6.32
CA PHE A 232 -13.75 4.37 -5.21
C PHE A 232 -13.91 5.42 -4.09
N PHE A 233 -14.51 6.60 -4.35
CA PHE A 233 -14.51 7.71 -3.39
C PHE A 233 -15.87 8.41 -3.14
N GLN A 234 -16.95 8.04 -3.85
CA GLN A 234 -18.28 8.53 -3.44
C GLN A 234 -18.72 7.98 -2.08
N SER A 235 -18.11 6.89 -1.58
CA SER A 235 -18.45 6.29 -0.29
C SER A 235 -17.86 7.03 0.92
N SER A 236 -16.78 7.80 0.74
CA SER A 236 -16.16 8.60 1.81
C SER A 236 -16.90 9.92 2.06
N LEU A 237 -17.46 10.53 1.01
CA LEU A 237 -18.24 11.77 1.11
C LEU A 237 -19.69 11.53 1.58
N ASN A 238 -20.27 10.35 1.34
CA ASN A 238 -21.67 10.03 1.69
C ASN A 238 -21.88 9.49 3.12
N ARG A 239 -20.84 9.34 3.95
CA ARG A 239 -21.00 8.92 5.36
C ARG A 239 -21.27 10.07 6.34
N GLY A 240 -21.46 11.29 5.86
CA GLY A 240 -21.48 12.50 6.70
C GLY A 240 -22.82 13.24 6.86
N TYR A 241 -23.94 12.81 6.28
CA TYR A 241 -25.21 13.56 6.42
C TYR A 241 -26.45 12.66 6.51
N PRO A 242 -27.16 12.62 7.66
CA PRO A 242 -28.55 12.19 7.65
C PRO A 242 -29.38 13.31 7.04
N PHE A 243 -29.96 13.07 5.87
CA PHE A 243 -31.05 13.88 5.32
C PHE A 243 -32.20 13.89 6.34
N ARG A 244 -32.29 14.97 7.13
CA ARG A 244 -33.47 15.24 7.96
C ARG A 244 -34.55 15.81 7.05
N SER A 245 -35.43 14.93 6.59
CA SER A 245 -36.69 15.29 5.95
C SER A 245 -37.66 15.76 7.03
N ASP A 246 -37.61 17.05 7.38
CA ASP A 246 -38.69 17.70 8.12
C ASP A 246 -39.78 18.11 7.13
N TYR A 247 -40.77 17.23 6.94
CA TYR A 247 -42.10 17.60 6.46
C TYR A 247 -43.06 17.48 7.65
N ASN A 248 -43.50 18.63 8.16
CA ASN A 248 -44.83 18.82 8.76
C ASN A 248 -45.06 20.31 9.05
N SER A 249 -45.86 20.94 8.20
CA SER A 249 -46.74 22.07 8.52
C SER A 249 -47.91 22.03 7.53
#